data_AF-A0A2E5LVM9-F1
#
_entry.id   AF-A0A2E5LVM9-F1
#
_cell.length_a   1.000
_cell.length_b   1.000
_cell.length_c   1.000
_cell.angle_alpha   90.00
_cell.angle_beta   90.00
_cell.angle_gamma   90.00
#
_symmetry.space_group_name_H-M   'P 1'
#
loop_
_entity.id
_entity.type
_entity.pdbx_description
1 polymer ?
#
loop_
_entity_poly.entity_id
_entity_poly.type
_entity_poly.pdbx_seq_one_letter_code
_entity_poly.pdbx_strand_id
1 'polypeptide(L)'
;MNKILLSLIIPLLSFGQIVPAELCDSINTTFTGTGTIPENSMPFLKIQVTTDYVSSYWFPYCGLILRNEMEETIANEELETALNAYGLGPGMMEERMLTVLGAIDFPFNGTLHLANHLFSGPNPEIVCSWPITINNLNIIELSQNKYLIKKTDILGRENNNNEGFQLHIYIDGSIEKKYILE
;
A
#
# COMPACT_ATOMS: atom_id res chain seq x y z
N MET A 1 -17.13 -64.47 30.85
CA MET A 1 -16.16 -63.41 30.52
C MET A 1 -16.91 -62.25 29.89
N ASN A 2 -17.33 -61.28 30.71
CA ASN A 2 -18.07 -60.10 30.27
C ASN A 2 -17.09 -59.11 29.65
N LYS A 3 -17.22 -58.85 28.34
CA LYS A 3 -16.55 -57.73 27.67
C LYS A 3 -17.43 -56.49 27.87
N ILE A 4 -17.08 -55.67 28.85
CA ILE A 4 -17.68 -54.34 29.02
C ILE A 4 -17.09 -53.45 27.91
N LEU A 5 -17.92 -53.16 26.90
CA LEU A 5 -17.61 -52.20 25.85
C LEU A 5 -17.78 -50.80 26.46
N LEU A 6 -16.67 -50.18 26.88
CA LEU A 6 -16.68 -48.81 27.38
C LEU A 6 -16.83 -47.88 26.16
N SER A 7 -18.07 -47.50 25.85
CA SER A 7 -18.37 -46.45 24.88
C SER A 7 -17.94 -45.11 25.47
N LEU A 8 -16.74 -44.63 25.13
CA LEU A 8 -16.30 -43.27 25.41
C LEU A 8 -17.21 -42.30 24.64
N ILE A 9 -18.19 -41.71 25.32
CA ILE A 9 -18.89 -40.52 24.84
C ILE A 9 -17.94 -39.36 25.11
N ILE A 10 -17.04 -39.08 24.15
CA ILE A 10 -16.29 -37.83 24.15
C ILE A 10 -17.32 -36.75 23.85
N PRO A 11 -17.56 -35.78 24.76
CA PRO A 11 -18.37 -34.63 24.38
C PRO A 11 -17.59 -33.94 23.27
N LEU A 12 -18.19 -33.80 22.09
CA LEU A 12 -17.70 -32.86 21.09
C LEU A 12 -17.77 -31.48 21.76
N LEU A 13 -16.69 -31.09 22.42
CA LEU A 13 -16.35 -29.70 22.64
C LEU A 13 -16.16 -29.12 21.25
N SER A 14 -17.24 -28.57 20.68
CA SER A 14 -17.10 -27.59 19.62
C SER A 14 -16.36 -26.42 20.26
N PHE A 15 -15.04 -26.40 20.18
CA PHE A 15 -14.31 -25.15 20.24
C PHE A 15 -15.01 -24.24 19.23
N GLY A 16 -15.59 -23.13 19.69
CA GLY A 16 -16.19 -22.15 18.78
C GLY A 16 -15.14 -21.82 17.73
N GLN A 17 -15.34 -22.31 16.51
CA GLN A 17 -14.42 -21.98 15.43
C GLN A 17 -14.57 -20.49 15.21
N ILE A 18 -13.47 -19.76 15.38
CA ILE A 18 -13.44 -18.35 15.05
C ILE A 18 -13.72 -18.25 13.56
N VAL A 19 -14.83 -17.63 13.20
CA VAL A 19 -15.15 -17.31 11.82
C VAL A 19 -14.37 -16.02 11.50
N PRO A 20 -13.36 -16.06 10.62
CA PRO A 20 -12.49 -14.90 10.39
C PRO A 20 -13.25 -13.63 9.98
N ALA A 21 -14.35 -13.82 9.25
CA ALA A 21 -15.25 -12.74 8.83
C ALA A 21 -15.84 -11.93 10.00
N GLU A 22 -16.03 -12.55 11.18
CA GLU A 22 -16.55 -11.86 12.37
C GLU A 22 -15.54 -10.87 12.96
N LEU A 23 -14.25 -10.98 12.59
CA LEU A 23 -13.20 -10.07 13.06
C LEU A 23 -13.05 -8.84 12.15
N CYS A 24 -13.65 -8.83 10.96
CA CYS A 24 -13.47 -7.75 9.97
C CYS A 24 -13.96 -6.39 10.46
N ASP A 25 -14.97 -6.35 11.33
CA ASP A 25 -15.48 -5.11 11.94
C ASP A 25 -14.51 -4.52 12.98
N SER A 26 -13.52 -5.31 13.42
CA SER A 26 -12.45 -4.88 14.34
C SER A 26 -11.14 -4.60 13.62
N ILE A 27 -11.16 -4.47 12.29
CA ILE A 27 -10.02 -4.06 11.48
C ILE A 27 -10.36 -2.72 10.84
N ASN A 28 -9.54 -1.72 11.10
CA ASN A 28 -9.68 -0.41 10.50
C ASN A 28 -8.63 -0.25 9.39
N THR A 29 -9.07 0.21 8.22
CA THR A 29 -8.19 0.48 7.07
C THR A 29 -8.36 1.93 6.63
N THR A 30 -7.26 2.66 6.56
CA THR A 30 -7.27 4.07 6.15
C THR A 30 -6.25 4.32 5.05
N PHE A 31 -6.68 4.98 3.97
CA PHE A 31 -5.76 5.45 2.96
C PHE A 31 -4.90 6.60 3.51
N THR A 32 -3.58 6.48 3.43
CA THR A 32 -2.63 7.46 3.98
C THR A 32 -1.84 8.21 2.92
N GLY A 33 -1.79 7.71 1.67
CA GLY A 33 -1.16 8.43 0.57
C GLY A 33 -0.71 7.55 -0.58
N THR A 34 0.14 8.11 -1.44
CA THR A 34 0.72 7.43 -2.60
C THR A 34 2.24 7.62 -2.63
N GLY A 35 2.92 6.77 -3.38
CA GLY A 35 4.33 6.92 -3.67
C GLY A 35 4.73 6.24 -4.97
N THR A 36 6.03 6.22 -5.22
CA THR A 36 6.65 5.44 -6.31
C THR A 36 7.74 4.57 -5.73
N ILE A 37 7.83 3.33 -6.19
CA ILE A 37 8.89 2.40 -5.81
C ILE A 37 10.20 2.93 -6.41
N PRO A 38 11.25 3.18 -5.61
CA PRO A 38 12.49 3.80 -6.10
C PRO A 38 13.17 3.03 -7.24
N GLU A 39 13.09 1.70 -7.24
CA GLU A 39 13.82 0.82 -8.14
C GLU A 39 13.22 0.77 -9.56
N ASN A 40 11.89 0.82 -9.68
CA ASN A 40 11.18 0.60 -10.95
C ASN A 40 10.18 1.71 -11.28
N SER A 41 10.08 2.75 -10.45
CA SER A 41 9.13 3.86 -10.58
C SER A 41 7.66 3.46 -10.64
N MET A 42 7.31 2.24 -10.20
CA MET A 42 5.93 1.79 -10.17
C MET A 42 5.15 2.53 -9.07
N PRO A 43 3.95 3.04 -9.36
CA PRO A 43 3.13 3.72 -8.36
C PRO A 43 2.56 2.73 -7.34
N PHE A 44 2.42 3.18 -6.10
CA PHE A 44 1.78 2.42 -5.04
C PHE A 44 0.87 3.28 -4.16
N LEU A 45 -0.12 2.64 -3.55
CA LEU A 45 -1.00 3.23 -2.54
C LEU A 45 -0.55 2.79 -1.15
N LYS A 46 -0.65 3.68 -0.17
CA LYS A 46 -0.41 3.40 1.24
C LYS A 46 -1.72 3.26 1.99
N ILE A 47 -1.89 2.12 2.65
CA ILE A 47 -3.03 1.83 3.51
C ILE A 47 -2.50 1.54 4.91
N GLN A 48 -2.91 2.32 5.89
CA GLN A 48 -2.70 1.96 7.28
C GLN A 48 -3.78 0.95 7.69
N VAL A 49 -3.34 -0.13 8.32
CA VAL A 49 -4.18 -1.20 8.86
C VAL A 49 -3.98 -1.24 10.37
N THR A 50 -5.09 -1.18 11.12
CA THR A 50 -5.11 -1.33 12.57
C THR A 50 -6.07 -2.46 12.95
N THR A 51 -5.70 -3.28 13.92
CA THR A 51 -6.48 -4.45 14.35
C THR A 51 -6.76 -4.38 15.86
N ASP A 52 -8.03 -4.39 16.25
CA ASP A 52 -8.46 -4.13 17.63
C ASP A 52 -9.28 -5.30 18.24
N TYR A 53 -9.17 -6.50 17.68
CA TYR A 53 -9.81 -7.70 18.24
C TYR A 53 -8.94 -8.38 19.31
N VAL A 54 -9.59 -9.08 20.25
CA VAL A 54 -8.94 -9.79 21.38
C VAL A 54 -8.72 -11.28 21.15
N SER A 55 -9.20 -11.80 20.02
CA SER A 55 -8.99 -13.19 19.62
C SER A 55 -7.51 -13.46 19.33
N SER A 56 -7.04 -14.69 19.58
CA SER A 56 -5.71 -15.15 19.18
C SER A 56 -5.63 -15.56 17.71
N TYR A 57 -6.68 -15.30 16.92
CA TYR A 57 -6.69 -15.59 15.50
C TYR A 57 -5.63 -14.77 14.76
N TRP A 58 -5.03 -15.38 13.75
CA TRP A 58 -4.04 -14.77 12.88
C TRP A 58 -4.49 -14.98 11.44
N PHE A 59 -4.62 -13.91 10.66
CA PHE A 59 -4.88 -13.95 9.23
C PHE A 59 -3.58 -14.35 8.50
N PRO A 60 -3.41 -15.61 8.09
CA PRO A 60 -2.11 -16.12 7.67
C PRO A 60 -1.76 -15.67 6.26
N TYR A 61 -0.52 -15.20 6.08
CA TYR A 61 0.04 -14.80 4.79
C TYR A 61 -0.90 -13.87 4.00
N CYS A 62 -1.63 -13.02 4.73
CA CYS A 62 -2.68 -12.20 4.15
C CYS A 62 -2.12 -10.91 3.56
N GLY A 63 -2.80 -10.42 2.54
CA GLY A 63 -2.52 -9.11 1.96
C GLY A 63 -3.77 -8.44 1.41
N LEU A 64 -3.60 -7.18 1.02
CA LEU A 64 -4.66 -6.32 0.55
C LEU A 64 -4.76 -6.35 -0.98
N ILE A 65 -6.01 -6.33 -1.46
CA ILE A 65 -6.36 -6.25 -2.88
C ILE A 65 -7.40 -5.15 -3.04
N LEU A 66 -7.13 -4.17 -3.88
CA LEU A 66 -8.05 -3.10 -4.23
C LEU A 66 -8.72 -3.42 -5.56
N ARG A 67 -10.06 -3.43 -5.56
CA ARG A 67 -10.87 -3.61 -6.76
C ARG A 67 -11.72 -2.39 -7.06
N ASN A 68 -11.97 -2.15 -8.35
CA ASN A 68 -12.95 -1.15 -8.78
C ASN A 68 -14.40 -1.69 -8.65
N GLU A 69 -15.38 -0.86 -9.00
CA GLU A 69 -16.81 -1.23 -8.99
C GLU A 69 -17.17 -2.36 -9.97
N MET A 70 -16.29 -2.67 -10.93
CA MET A 70 -16.43 -3.77 -11.88
C MET A 70 -15.72 -5.06 -11.42
N GLU A 71 -15.25 -5.11 -10.16
CA GLU A 71 -14.50 -6.23 -9.57
C GLU A 71 -13.13 -6.50 -10.22
N GLU A 72 -12.59 -5.54 -10.98
CA GLU A 72 -11.24 -5.65 -11.54
C GLU A 72 -10.20 -5.23 -10.49
N THR A 73 -9.14 -6.02 -10.33
CA THR A 73 -8.01 -5.66 -9.45
C THR A 73 -7.24 -4.50 -10.04
N ILE A 74 -7.20 -3.38 -9.32
CA ILE A 74 -6.48 -2.17 -9.74
C ILE A 74 -5.17 -2.00 -8.98
N ALA A 75 -5.10 -2.47 -7.74
CA ALA A 75 -3.86 -2.51 -6.97
C ALA A 75 -3.86 -3.70 -6.00
N ASN A 76 -2.70 -4.25 -5.67
CA ASN A 76 -2.56 -5.30 -4.66
C ASN A 76 -1.18 -5.27 -4.01
N GLU A 77 -1.07 -5.85 -2.82
CA GLU A 77 0.24 -6.11 -2.23
C GLU A 77 0.97 -7.20 -3.02
N GLU A 78 2.28 -7.05 -3.14
CA GLU A 78 3.17 -8.03 -3.76
C GLU A 78 4.20 -8.52 -2.74
N LEU A 79 4.64 -9.77 -2.87
CA LEU A 79 5.60 -10.37 -1.92
C LEU A 79 6.92 -9.59 -1.88
N GLU A 80 7.34 -9.01 -3.00
CA GLU A 80 8.60 -8.28 -3.12
C GLU A 80 8.57 -6.92 -2.41
N THR A 81 7.38 -6.32 -2.26
CA THR A 81 7.20 -4.98 -1.67
C THR A 81 6.59 -5.03 -0.27
N ALA A 82 6.02 -6.16 0.14
CA ALA A 82 5.37 -6.33 1.43
C ALA A 82 6.37 -6.22 2.59
N LEU A 83 6.13 -5.25 3.49
CA LEU A 83 6.87 -5.13 4.75
C LEU A 83 6.56 -6.29 5.70
N ASN A 84 5.35 -6.86 5.60
CA ASN A 84 4.89 -7.98 6.39
C ASN A 84 4.10 -8.96 5.51
N ALA A 85 4.76 -10.07 5.13
CA ALA A 85 4.14 -11.16 4.38
C ALA A 85 3.60 -12.29 5.26
N TYR A 86 3.75 -12.23 6.58
CA TYR A 86 3.39 -13.31 7.50
C TYR A 86 1.91 -13.27 7.90
N GLY A 87 1.31 -12.08 7.93
CA GLY A 87 -0.12 -11.91 8.18
C GLY A 87 -0.49 -10.78 9.14
N LEU A 88 -1.72 -10.81 9.63
CA LEU A 88 -2.28 -9.86 10.59
C LEU A 88 -2.79 -10.59 11.82
N GLY A 89 -2.39 -10.13 13.00
CA GLY A 89 -2.84 -10.61 14.30
C GLY A 89 -3.50 -9.51 15.13
N PRO A 90 -3.89 -9.80 16.38
CA PRO A 90 -4.51 -8.83 17.26
C PRO A 90 -3.53 -7.72 17.69
N GLY A 91 -4.00 -6.48 17.76
CA GLY A 91 -3.24 -5.34 18.29
C GLY A 91 -2.13 -4.82 17.38
N MET A 92 -2.15 -5.18 16.09
CA MET A 92 -1.19 -4.69 15.10
C MET A 92 -1.63 -3.35 14.51
N MET A 93 -0.65 -2.50 14.21
CA MET A 93 -0.78 -1.26 13.43
C MET A 93 0.39 -1.19 12.45
N GLU A 94 0.11 -1.18 11.15
CA GLU A 94 1.14 -1.14 10.12
C GLU A 94 0.67 -0.41 8.86
N GLU A 95 1.61 0.16 8.10
CA GLU A 95 1.35 0.74 6.78
C GLU A 95 1.71 -0.29 5.71
N ARG A 96 0.74 -0.59 4.85
CA ARG A 96 0.85 -1.58 3.77
C ARG A 96 0.83 -0.88 2.41
N MET A 97 1.62 -1.43 1.48
CA MET A 97 1.85 -0.84 0.16
C MET A 97 1.22 -1.69 -0.93
N LEU A 98 0.20 -1.15 -1.60
CA LEU A 98 -0.45 -1.81 -2.73
C LEU A 98 0.15 -1.26 -4.02
N THR A 99 0.82 -2.13 -4.77
CA THR A 99 1.33 -1.83 -6.11
C THR A 99 0.16 -1.63 -7.06
N VAL A 100 0.17 -0.53 -7.81
CA VAL A 100 -0.88 -0.21 -8.78
C VAL A 100 -0.59 -0.94 -10.10
N LEU A 101 -1.55 -1.74 -10.57
CA LEU A 101 -1.42 -2.57 -11.77
C LEU A 101 -1.92 -1.86 -13.05
N GLY A 102 -2.74 -0.81 -12.91
CA GLY A 102 -3.36 -0.09 -14.02
C GLY A 102 -3.39 1.42 -13.81
N ALA A 103 -4.25 2.13 -14.54
CA ALA A 103 -4.51 3.54 -14.24
C ALA A 103 -5.52 3.64 -13.08
N ILE A 104 -5.26 4.53 -12.13
CA ILE A 104 -6.24 4.97 -11.13
C ILE A 104 -6.61 6.40 -11.45
N ASP A 105 -7.89 6.62 -11.71
CA ASP A 105 -8.48 7.95 -11.76
C ASP A 105 -8.99 8.33 -10.37
N PHE A 106 -8.65 9.56 -9.96
CA PHE A 106 -9.15 10.13 -8.70
C PHE A 106 -10.27 11.15 -8.99
N PRO A 107 -11.32 11.22 -8.15
CA PRO A 107 -11.58 10.36 -6.99
C PRO A 107 -11.89 8.91 -7.39
N PHE A 108 -11.36 7.96 -6.62
CA PHE A 108 -11.54 6.54 -6.85
C PHE A 108 -12.57 5.97 -5.86
N ASN A 109 -13.51 5.18 -6.36
CA ASN A 109 -14.42 4.36 -5.56
C ASN A 109 -14.19 2.89 -5.87
N GLY A 110 -14.20 2.07 -4.83
CA GLY A 110 -14.04 0.63 -4.98
C GLY A 110 -14.13 -0.10 -3.66
N THR A 111 -13.58 -1.31 -3.65
CA THR A 111 -13.59 -2.20 -2.48
C THR A 111 -12.17 -2.63 -2.17
N LEU A 112 -11.77 -2.44 -0.91
CA LEU A 112 -10.54 -2.97 -0.37
C LEU A 112 -10.83 -4.33 0.26
N HIS A 113 -10.12 -5.36 -0.18
CA HIS A 113 -10.25 -6.70 0.33
C HIS A 113 -9.01 -7.10 1.13
N LEU A 114 -9.23 -7.80 2.24
CA LEU A 114 -8.19 -8.59 2.89
C LEU A 114 -8.32 -10.03 2.39
N ALA A 115 -7.24 -10.57 1.84
CA ALA A 115 -7.19 -11.93 1.32
C ALA A 115 -6.18 -12.76 2.12
N ASN A 116 -6.63 -13.86 2.73
CA ASN A 116 -5.75 -14.87 3.29
C ASN A 116 -4.96 -15.56 2.18
N HIS A 117 -3.75 -16.02 2.53
CA HIS A 117 -2.88 -16.79 1.63
C HIS A 117 -2.43 -16.08 0.37
N LEU A 118 -2.58 -14.75 0.27
CA LEU A 118 -2.11 -13.96 -0.86
C LEU A 118 -0.63 -14.18 -1.16
N PHE A 119 0.18 -14.35 -0.11
CA PHE A 119 1.63 -14.54 -0.24
C PHE A 119 2.08 -16.00 -0.20
N SER A 120 1.17 -16.96 0.03
CA SER A 120 1.54 -18.37 0.25
C SER A 120 1.06 -19.35 -0.83
N GLY A 121 0.33 -18.89 -1.85
CA GLY A 121 -0.13 -19.78 -2.91
C GLY A 121 -1.05 -19.13 -3.93
N PRO A 122 -1.47 -19.89 -4.96
CA PRO A 122 -2.22 -19.38 -6.11
C PRO A 122 -3.70 -19.07 -5.80
N ASN A 123 -4.21 -19.47 -4.64
CA ASN A 123 -5.62 -19.39 -4.30
C ASN A 123 -5.83 -18.51 -3.06
N PRO A 124 -5.70 -17.18 -3.19
CA PRO A 124 -6.06 -16.27 -2.10
C PRO A 124 -7.55 -16.35 -1.78
N GLU A 125 -7.89 -16.31 -0.50
CA GLU A 125 -9.27 -16.33 -0.01
C GLU A 125 -9.64 -14.96 0.54
N ILE A 126 -10.63 -14.30 -0.08
CA ILE A 126 -11.16 -13.02 0.41
C ILE A 126 -11.92 -13.28 1.72
N VAL A 127 -11.45 -12.68 2.81
CA VAL A 127 -12.03 -12.85 4.16
C VAL A 127 -12.72 -11.60 4.69
N CYS A 128 -12.22 -10.41 4.31
CA CYS A 128 -12.83 -9.13 4.65
C CYS A 128 -12.93 -8.25 3.41
N SER A 129 -13.95 -7.38 3.39
CA SER A 129 -14.17 -6.42 2.30
C SER A 129 -14.73 -5.13 2.88
N TRP A 130 -14.10 -4.00 2.57
CA TRP A 130 -14.54 -2.69 3.02
C TRP A 130 -14.68 -1.75 1.81
N PRO A 131 -15.78 -0.98 1.71
CA PRO A 131 -15.86 0.06 0.70
C PRO A 131 -14.80 1.12 0.98
N ILE A 132 -14.14 1.61 -0.07
CA ILE A 132 -13.12 2.66 0.03
C ILE A 132 -13.38 3.74 -1.01
N THR A 133 -13.32 4.99 -0.55
CA THR A 133 -13.31 6.18 -1.41
C THR A 133 -12.00 6.90 -1.20
N ILE A 134 -11.24 7.07 -2.28
CA ILE A 134 -9.98 7.81 -2.28
C ILE A 134 -10.24 9.11 -3.02
N ASN A 135 -10.32 10.21 -2.27
CA ASN A 135 -10.50 11.53 -2.85
C ASN A 135 -9.19 12.04 -3.47
N ASN A 136 -9.30 13.04 -4.36
CA ASN A 136 -8.14 13.70 -4.94
C ASN A 136 -7.13 14.04 -3.85
N LEU A 137 -5.93 13.47 -4.00
CA LEU A 137 -4.76 13.86 -3.25
C LEU A 137 -4.56 15.35 -3.47
N ASN A 138 -4.52 16.13 -2.40
CA ASN A 138 -3.81 17.40 -2.46
C ASN A 138 -2.38 17.02 -2.82
N ILE A 139 -2.01 17.19 -4.09
CA ILE A 139 -0.62 17.16 -4.53
C ILE A 139 0.03 18.32 -3.78
N ILE A 140 0.61 18.03 -2.62
CA ILE A 140 1.59 18.92 -2.02
C ILE A 140 2.80 18.72 -2.91
N GLU A 141 2.94 19.58 -3.92
CA GLU A 141 4.23 19.79 -4.56
C GLU A 141 5.19 20.15 -3.42
N LEU A 142 5.97 19.16 -2.99
CA LEU A 142 7.17 19.42 -2.19
C LEU A 142 8.13 20.11 -3.16
N SER A 143 7.92 21.41 -3.35
CA SER A 143 8.91 22.32 -3.88
C SER A 143 10.08 22.26 -2.93
N GLN A 144 11.00 21.33 -3.18
CA GLN A 144 12.29 21.36 -2.53
C GLN A 144 12.94 22.67 -2.99
N ASN A 145 13.26 23.54 -2.03
CA ASN A 145 14.01 24.75 -2.32
C ASN A 145 15.36 24.33 -2.94
N LYS A 146 15.46 24.39 -4.26
CA LYS A 146 16.68 24.03 -4.96
C LYS A 146 17.72 25.11 -4.73
N TYR A 147 18.82 24.76 -4.08
CA TYR A 147 19.92 25.69 -3.85
C TYR A 147 20.77 25.78 -5.12
N LEU A 148 20.71 26.93 -5.79
CA LEU A 148 21.45 27.19 -7.02
C LEU A 148 22.95 27.29 -6.72
N ILE A 149 23.74 26.41 -7.32
CA ILE A 149 25.21 26.41 -7.15
C ILE A 149 25.92 27.09 -8.32
N LYS A 150 25.36 27.03 -9.53
CA LYS A 150 26.03 27.58 -10.73
C LYS A 150 25.04 27.99 -11.81
N LYS A 151 25.33 29.11 -12.47
CA LYS A 151 24.69 29.55 -13.71
C LYS A 151 25.71 29.54 -14.83
N THR A 152 25.38 28.89 -15.93
CA THR A 152 26.25 28.87 -17.11
C THR A 152 25.45 28.97 -18.39
N ASP A 153 26.04 29.47 -19.47
CA ASP A 153 25.40 29.40 -20.79
C ASP A 153 25.61 28.03 -21.47
N ILE A 154 25.12 27.89 -22.71
CA ILE A 154 25.31 26.65 -23.49
C ILE A 154 26.78 26.31 -23.78
N LEU A 155 27.69 27.28 -23.64
CA LEU A 155 29.11 27.13 -23.92
C LEU A 155 29.92 26.88 -22.63
N GLY A 156 29.27 26.77 -21.47
CA GLY A 156 29.96 26.53 -20.20
C GLY A 156 30.59 27.78 -19.58
N ARG A 157 30.28 28.98 -20.08
CA ARG A 157 30.75 30.25 -19.51
C ARG A 157 29.88 30.63 -18.31
N GLU A 158 30.48 31.10 -17.22
CA GLU A 158 29.73 31.62 -16.08
C GLU A 158 29.11 32.97 -16.46
N ASN A 159 27.78 33.03 -16.43
CA ASN A 159 27.04 34.20 -16.86
C ASN A 159 26.60 35.03 -15.64
N ASN A 160 27.20 36.21 -15.48
CA ASN A 160 26.77 37.20 -14.49
C ASN A 160 25.62 38.06 -14.99
N ASN A 161 25.34 38.06 -16.30
CA ASN A 161 24.25 38.81 -16.89
C ASN A 161 22.98 37.93 -16.83
N ASN A 162 21.88 38.49 -16.33
CA ASN A 162 20.64 37.75 -16.09
C ASN A 162 19.81 37.50 -17.36
N GLU A 163 20.42 37.49 -18.53
CA GLU A 163 19.72 37.45 -19.83
C GLU A 163 20.19 36.27 -20.69
N GLY A 164 19.32 35.86 -21.60
CA GLY A 164 19.57 34.80 -22.58
C GLY A 164 19.39 33.39 -22.02
N PHE A 165 19.97 32.42 -22.73
CA PHE A 165 19.91 31.02 -22.36
C PHE A 165 20.86 30.70 -21.20
N GLN A 166 20.33 30.06 -20.16
CA GLN A 166 21.05 29.71 -18.94
C GLN A 166 20.75 28.27 -18.53
N LEU A 167 21.79 27.60 -18.07
CA LEU A 167 21.76 26.33 -17.36
C LEU A 167 21.97 26.64 -15.87
N HIS A 168 20.95 26.38 -15.07
CA HIS A 168 20.98 26.48 -13.62
C HIS A 168 21.30 25.11 -13.05
N ILE A 169 22.45 24.97 -12.42
CA ILE A 169 22.90 23.73 -11.79
C ILE A 169 22.67 23.88 -10.29
N TYR A 170 22.07 22.86 -9.68
CA TYR A 170 21.67 22.85 -8.27
C TYR A 170 22.49 21.85 -7.46
N ILE A 171 22.49 22.04 -6.13
CA ILE A 171 23.27 21.20 -5.20
C ILE A 171 22.85 19.72 -5.23
N ASP A 172 21.59 19.45 -5.59
CA ASP A 172 21.03 18.11 -5.76
C ASP A 172 21.46 17.44 -7.08
N GLY A 173 22.27 18.11 -7.90
CA GLY A 173 22.72 17.65 -9.20
C GLY A 173 21.72 17.89 -10.34
N SER A 174 20.54 18.46 -10.05
CA SER A 174 19.57 18.79 -11.09
C SER A 174 20.03 19.98 -11.93
N ILE A 175 19.57 20.02 -13.18
CA ILE A 175 19.88 21.09 -14.14
C ILE A 175 18.59 21.63 -14.74
N GLU A 176 18.34 22.92 -14.59
CA GLU A 176 17.24 23.62 -15.25
C GLU A 176 17.73 24.47 -16.41
N LYS A 177 17.00 24.40 -17.53
CA LYS A 177 17.21 25.25 -18.71
C LYS A 177 16.27 26.44 -18.62
N LYS A 178 16.81 27.65 -18.61
CA LYS A 178 16.03 28.90 -18.58
C LYS A 178 16.41 29.78 -19.75
N TYR A 179 15.42 30.43 -20.33
CA TYR A 179 15.64 31.47 -21.32
C TYR A 179 15.03 32.75 -20.77
N ILE A 180 15.88 33.69 -20.37
CA ILE A 180 15.46 34.95 -19.76
C ILE A 180 15.50 36.02 -20.85
N LEU A 181 14.34 36.57 -21.17
CA LEU A 181 14.18 37.72 -22.05
C LEU A 181 14.42 39.01 -21.25
N GLU A 182 14.93 40.05 -21.92
CA GLU A 182 15.01 41.44 -21.36
C GLU A 182 13.63 41.96 -20.94
#